data_AF-A0A537PG08-F1
#
_entry.id   AF-A0A537PG08-F1
#
_cell.length_a   1.000
_cell.length_b   1.000
_cell.length_c   1.000
_cell.angle_alpha   90.00
_cell.angle_beta   90.00
_cell.angle_gamma   90.00
#
_symmetry.space_group_name_H-M   'P 1'
#
loop_
_entity.id
_entity.type
_entity.pdbx_description
1 polymer ?
#
loop_
_entity_poly.entity_id
_entity_poly.type
_entity_poly.pdbx_seq_one_letter_code
_entity_poly.pdbx_strand_id
1 'polypeptide(L)'
;MMAITTGLAFLYMRSRGWSLALALPLFAVFALLDLTFLSANLLKIREGGWFPIVVAALVFTIMATWWRGRRLLAELRTRDAMPLSEFVDALPPDEPARVPGTAVFMTRDLAHVPIALLHALKHYKVLHQRVVMMQVETQDVPHVSGEQRLEIGELGKDFYTIRVRYGFMDQPNIVR
;
A
#
# COMPACT_ATOMS: atom_id res chain seq x y z
N MET A 1 -30.22 -4.96 -8.44
CA MET A 1 -30.07 -3.87 -9.43
C MET A 1 -31.37 -3.08 -9.56
N MET A 2 -32.51 -3.76 -9.82
CA MET A 2 -33.82 -3.12 -10.00
C MET A 2 -34.35 -2.40 -8.73
N ALA A 3 -34.26 -3.00 -7.54
CA ALA A 3 -34.68 -2.32 -6.29
C ALA A 3 -33.93 -1.01 -5.99
N ILE A 4 -32.63 -0.96 -6.28
CA ILE A 4 -31.80 0.24 -6.09
C ILE A 4 -32.20 1.32 -7.11
N THR A 5 -32.43 0.94 -8.37
CA THR A 5 -32.90 1.87 -9.39
C THR A 5 -34.32 2.37 -9.12
N THR A 6 -35.23 1.52 -8.65
CA THR A 6 -36.59 1.88 -8.23
C THR A 6 -36.56 2.89 -7.08
N GLY A 7 -35.70 2.67 -6.08
CA GLY A 7 -35.52 3.60 -4.95
C GLY A 7 -34.93 4.95 -5.36
N LEU A 8 -33.87 4.95 -6.18
CA LEU A 8 -33.26 6.20 -6.67
C LEU A 8 -34.19 6.99 -7.59
N ALA A 9 -34.95 6.30 -8.46
CA ALA A 9 -35.92 6.93 -9.36
C ALA A 9 -37.10 7.56 -8.59
N PHE A 10 -37.58 6.90 -7.52
CA PHE A 10 -38.59 7.46 -6.63
C PHE A 10 -38.10 8.75 -5.95
N LEU A 11 -36.88 8.73 -5.40
CA LEU A 11 -36.26 9.91 -4.77
C LEU A 11 -36.05 11.04 -5.78
N TYR A 12 -35.59 10.71 -6.99
CA TYR A 12 -35.42 11.67 -8.08
C TYR A 12 -36.75 12.32 -8.49
N MET A 13 -37.80 11.53 -8.74
CA MET A 13 -39.12 12.07 -9.11
C MET A 13 -39.76 12.89 -7.98
N ARG A 14 -39.52 12.51 -6.72
CA ARG A 14 -39.97 13.27 -5.56
C ARG A 14 -39.27 14.63 -5.44
N SER A 15 -37.99 14.69 -5.80
CA SER A 15 -37.20 15.94 -5.85
C SER A 15 -37.66 16.90 -6.97
N ARG A 16 -38.25 16.35 -8.04
CA ARG A 16 -38.82 17.07 -9.20
C ARG A 16 -40.25 17.56 -9.01
N GLY A 17 -40.82 17.45 -7.80
CA GLY A 17 -42.13 18.01 -7.44
C GLY A 17 -43.34 17.14 -7.76
N TRP A 18 -43.16 15.85 -8.07
CA TRP A 18 -44.28 14.95 -8.31
C TRP A 18 -45.11 14.74 -7.04
N SER A 19 -46.44 14.70 -7.19
CA SER A 19 -47.35 14.48 -6.05
C SER A 19 -47.19 13.06 -5.51
N LEU A 20 -47.19 12.94 -4.18
CA LEU A 20 -46.98 11.65 -3.50
C LEU A 20 -48.05 10.63 -3.91
N ALA A 21 -49.27 11.09 -4.18
CA ALA A 21 -50.40 10.25 -4.60
C ALA A 21 -50.18 9.55 -5.96
N LEU A 22 -49.34 10.10 -6.85
CA LEU A 22 -49.04 9.52 -8.16
C LEU A 22 -47.77 8.67 -8.12
N ALA A 23 -46.72 9.13 -7.43
CA ALA A 23 -45.46 8.41 -7.34
C ALA A 23 -45.58 7.14 -6.47
N LEU A 24 -46.29 7.21 -5.34
CA LEU A 24 -46.39 6.11 -4.39
C LEU A 24 -46.98 4.82 -5.00
N PRO A 25 -48.17 4.82 -5.67
CA PRO A 25 -48.73 3.58 -6.21
C PRO A 25 -47.88 3.01 -7.34
N LEU A 26 -47.31 3.86 -8.20
CA LEU A 26 -46.47 3.44 -9.32
C LEU A 26 -45.22 2.70 -8.81
N PHE A 27 -44.47 3.33 -7.91
CA PHE A 27 -43.24 2.74 -7.37
C PHE A 27 -43.51 1.60 -6.38
N ALA A 28 -44.68 1.58 -5.72
CA ALA A 28 -45.08 0.47 -4.85
C ALA A 28 -45.25 -0.83 -5.63
N VAL A 29 -45.81 -0.79 -6.84
CA VAL A 29 -45.95 -1.98 -7.70
C VAL A 29 -44.57 -2.54 -8.09
N PHE A 30 -43.64 -1.68 -8.50
CA PHE A 30 -42.27 -2.09 -8.81
C PHE A 30 -41.54 -2.63 -7.58
N ALA A 31 -41.67 -1.96 -6.43
CA ALA A 31 -41.08 -2.42 -5.17
C ALA A 31 -41.65 -3.77 -4.72
N LEU A 32 -42.94 -4.03 -4.92
CA LEU A 32 -43.57 -5.31 -4.59
C LEU A 32 -43.03 -6.46 -5.43
N LEU A 33 -42.86 -6.24 -6.74
CA LEU A 33 -42.23 -7.22 -7.63
C LEU A 33 -40.80 -7.49 -7.20
N ASP A 34 -40.02 -6.43 -6.95
CA ASP A 34 -38.64 -6.53 -6.47
C ASP A 34 -38.54 -7.28 -5.13
N LEU A 35 -39.44 -7.01 -4.17
CA LEU A 35 -39.50 -7.74 -2.90
C LEU A 35 -39.83 -9.22 -3.11
N THR A 36 -40.71 -9.54 -4.05
CA THR A 36 -41.07 -10.92 -4.38
C THR A 36 -39.85 -11.67 -4.94
N PHE A 37 -39.15 -11.05 -5.89
CA PHE A 37 -37.90 -11.58 -6.43
C PHE A 37 -36.81 -11.70 -5.37
N LEU A 38 -36.66 -10.71 -4.50
CA LEU A 38 -35.68 -10.74 -3.41
C LEU A 38 -35.99 -11.89 -2.44
N SER A 39 -37.26 -12.05 -2.06
CA SER A 39 -37.72 -13.13 -1.17
C SER A 39 -37.47 -14.51 -1.80
N ALA A 40 -37.76 -14.66 -3.09
CA ALA A 40 -37.47 -15.90 -3.83
C ALA A 40 -35.96 -16.22 -3.87
N ASN A 41 -35.10 -15.21 -4.02
CA ASN A 41 -33.65 -15.40 -3.94
C ASN A 41 -33.16 -15.66 -2.51
N LEU A 42 -33.82 -15.11 -1.49
CA LEU A 42 -33.51 -15.36 -0.09
C LEU A 42 -33.78 -16.82 0.31
N LEU A 43 -34.84 -17.42 -0.25
CA LEU A 43 -35.14 -18.84 -0.05
C LEU A 43 -34.01 -19.75 -0.59
N LYS A 44 -33.42 -19.37 -1.73
CA LYS A 44 -32.26 -20.08 -2.30
C LYS A 44 -31.02 -20.03 -1.39
N ILE A 45 -30.93 -19.07 -0.46
CA ILE A 45 -29.85 -19.05 0.53
C ILE A 45 -29.94 -20.28 1.44
N ARG A 46 -31.15 -20.67 1.87
CA ARG A 46 -31.36 -21.89 2.66
C ARG A 46 -31.08 -23.15 1.86
N GLU A 47 -31.40 -23.15 0.57
CA GLU A 47 -31.21 -24.31 -0.32
C GLU A 47 -29.77 -24.49 -0.82
N GLY A 48 -28.85 -23.59 -0.48
CA GLY A 48 -27.42 -23.75 -0.81
C GLY A 48 -26.63 -22.46 -0.95
N GLY A 49 -27.29 -21.30 -1.05
CA GLY A 49 -26.62 -20.00 -1.14
C GLY A 49 -25.88 -19.57 0.14
N TRP A 50 -26.13 -20.24 1.27
CA TRP A 50 -25.39 -20.00 2.51
C TRP A 50 -23.91 -20.41 2.42
N PHE A 51 -23.59 -21.45 1.63
CA PHE A 51 -22.23 -21.97 1.54
C PHE A 51 -21.24 -20.96 0.89
N PRO A 52 -21.53 -20.39 -0.30
CA PRO A 52 -20.69 -19.33 -0.87
C PRO A 52 -20.54 -18.11 0.04
N ILE A 53 -21.57 -17.74 0.80
CA ILE A 53 -21.52 -16.61 1.74
C ILE A 53 -20.55 -16.92 2.89
N VAL A 54 -20.61 -18.12 3.47
CA VAL A 54 -19.69 -18.54 4.53
C VAL A 54 -18.25 -18.58 4.02
N VAL A 55 -18.03 -19.15 2.83
CA VAL A 55 -16.69 -19.19 2.22
C VAL A 55 -16.17 -17.76 1.96
N ALA A 56 -17.01 -16.89 1.39
CA ALA A 56 -16.64 -15.49 1.16
C ALA A 56 -16.30 -14.77 2.46
N ALA A 57 -17.11 -14.96 3.52
CA ALA A 57 -16.85 -14.38 4.82
C ALA A 57 -15.53 -14.88 5.42
N LEU A 58 -15.26 -16.18 5.35
CA LEU A 58 -14.01 -16.77 5.85
C LEU A 58 -12.78 -16.21 5.11
N VAL A 59 -12.80 -16.23 3.78
CA VAL A 59 -11.71 -15.68 2.96
C VAL A 59 -11.52 -14.20 3.23
N PHE A 60 -12.62 -13.43 3.30
CA PHE A 60 -12.58 -12.02 3.65
C PHE A 60 -11.94 -11.80 5.03
N THR A 61 -12.32 -12.57 6.05
CA THR A 61 -11.73 -12.45 7.39
C THR A 61 -10.23 -12.77 7.39
N ILE A 62 -9.80 -13.79 6.65
CA ILE A 62 -8.37 -14.12 6.50
C ILE A 62 -7.63 -12.97 5.83
N MET A 63 -8.14 -12.47 4.70
CA MET A 63 -7.53 -11.37 3.96
C MET A 63 -7.50 -10.07 4.76
N ALA A 64 -8.59 -9.73 5.44
CA ALA A 64 -8.70 -8.53 6.27
C ALA A 64 -7.74 -8.59 7.46
N THR A 65 -7.65 -9.74 8.13
CA THR A 65 -6.69 -9.98 9.22
C THR A 65 -5.25 -9.86 8.72
N TRP A 66 -4.93 -10.49 7.58
CA TRP A 66 -3.60 -10.43 6.97
C TRP A 66 -3.21 -9.00 6.58
N TRP A 67 -4.10 -8.28 5.89
CA TRP A 67 -3.87 -6.91 5.47
C TRP A 67 -3.63 -5.99 6.67
N ARG A 68 -4.46 -6.12 7.72
CA ARG A 68 -4.29 -5.35 8.96
C ARG A 68 -2.97 -5.68 9.67
N GLY A 69 -2.61 -6.96 9.77
CA GLY A 69 -1.35 -7.39 10.38
C GLY A 69 -0.12 -6.87 9.62
N ARG A 70 -0.14 -6.93 8.28
CA ARG A 70 0.92 -6.37 7.42
C ARG A 70 1.08 -4.87 7.61
N ARG A 71 -0.03 -4.14 7.71
CA ARG A 71 -0.02 -2.69 7.94
C ARG A 71 0.57 -2.35 9.32
N LEU A 72 0.10 -3.00 10.38
CA LEU A 72 0.61 -2.78 11.75
C LEU A 72 2.11 -3.10 11.85
N LEU A 73 2.56 -4.19 11.22
CA LEU A 73 3.97 -4.55 11.20
C LEU A 73 4.82 -3.52 10.44
N ALA A 74 4.31 -2.95 9.36
CA ALA A 74 4.98 -1.87 8.64
C ALA A 74 5.09 -0.61 9.51
N GLU A 75 4.00 -0.21 10.17
CA GLU A 75 3.97 0.96 11.07
C GLU A 75 4.92 0.81 12.27
N LEU A 76 4.98 -0.39 12.87
CA LEU A 76 5.93 -0.69 13.96
C LEU A 76 7.38 -0.58 13.49
N ARG A 77 7.71 -1.10 12.30
CA ARG A 77 9.06 -1.00 11.74
C ARG A 77 9.48 0.45 11.48
N THR A 78 8.56 1.32 11.07
CA THR A 78 8.85 2.75 10.86
C THR A 78 8.96 3.52 12.16
N ARG A 79 8.16 3.18 13.18
CA ARG A 79 8.14 3.91 14.45
C ARG A 79 9.44 3.77 15.25
N ASP A 80 10.10 2.62 15.14
CA ASP A 80 11.39 2.36 15.79
C ASP A 80 12.60 2.73 14.91
N ALA A 81 12.36 3.25 13.71
CA ALA A 81 13.43 3.58 12.77
C ALA A 81 13.96 5.00 13.02
N MET A 82 15.25 5.11 13.32
CA MET A 82 15.94 6.40 13.47
C MET A 82 16.05 7.10 12.09
N PRO A 83 15.79 8.41 11.99
CA PRO A 83 16.06 9.17 10.77
C PRO A 83 17.52 9.07 10.36
N LEU A 84 17.77 8.85 9.07
CA LEU A 84 19.12 8.65 8.55
C LEU A 84 20.00 9.90 8.70
N SER A 85 19.43 11.09 8.52
CA SER A 85 20.13 12.36 8.72
C SER A 85 20.60 12.52 10.17
N GLU A 86 19.71 12.27 11.14
CA GLU A 86 20.03 12.35 12.57
C GLU A 86 21.11 11.34 12.96
N PHE A 87 21.05 10.12 12.41
CA PHE A 87 22.08 9.11 12.61
C PHE A 87 23.45 9.55 12.08
N VAL A 88 23.49 10.12 10.88
CA VAL A 88 24.73 10.63 10.28
C VAL A 88 25.28 11.77 11.12
N ASP A 89 24.44 12.71 11.55
CA ASP A 89 24.85 13.85 12.38
C ASP A 89 25.39 13.43 13.75
N ALA A 90 24.77 12.41 14.37
CA ALA A 90 25.17 11.89 15.67
C ALA A 90 26.51 11.11 15.64
N LEU A 91 27.02 10.70 14.48
CA LEU A 91 28.30 9.98 14.38
C LEU A 91 29.48 10.90 14.76
N PRO A 92 30.37 10.48 15.68
CA PRO A 92 31.62 11.18 15.94
C PRO A 92 32.50 11.27 14.67
N PRO A 93 33.38 12.27 14.55
CA PRO A 93 34.35 12.34 13.44
C PRO A 93 35.32 11.15 13.41
N ASP A 94 35.76 10.70 14.60
CA ASP A 94 36.83 9.70 14.76
C ASP A 94 36.31 8.27 15.01
N GLU A 95 35.01 8.10 15.18
CA GLU A 95 34.39 6.78 15.43
C GLU A 95 33.10 6.61 14.63
N PRO A 96 32.81 5.39 14.14
CA PRO A 96 33.63 4.16 14.18
C PRO A 96 34.74 4.17 13.12
N ALA A 97 35.75 3.30 13.30
CA ALA A 97 36.87 3.18 12.38
C ALA A 97 36.42 2.89 10.93
N ARG A 98 37.05 3.53 9.95
CA ARG A 98 36.70 3.40 8.53
C ARG A 98 37.65 2.46 7.79
N VAL A 99 37.09 1.48 7.08
CA VAL A 99 37.82 0.57 6.19
C VAL A 99 37.71 1.02 4.74
N PRO A 100 38.75 0.81 3.90
CA PRO A 100 38.68 1.13 2.48
C PRO A 100 37.55 0.38 1.77
N GLY A 101 36.84 1.08 0.86
CA GLY A 101 35.80 0.49 0.02
C GLY A 101 34.46 1.23 0.09
N THR A 102 33.47 0.67 -0.61
CA THR A 102 32.11 1.20 -0.67
C THR A 102 31.13 0.12 -0.24
N ALA A 103 30.36 0.38 0.82
CA ALA A 103 29.28 -0.50 1.25
C ALA A 103 27.96 0.00 0.68
N VAL A 104 27.24 -0.88 -0.01
CA VAL A 104 25.91 -0.60 -0.54
C VAL A 104 24.87 -1.33 0.29
N PHE A 105 23.98 -0.58 0.93
CA PHE A 105 22.86 -1.12 1.70
C PHE A 105 21.57 -0.89 0.93
N MET A 106 20.95 -1.97 0.45
CA MET A 106 19.64 -1.90 -0.20
C MET A 106 18.55 -1.66 0.85
N THR A 107 17.74 -0.62 0.62
CA THR A 107 16.62 -0.24 1.51
C THR A 107 15.39 0.13 0.70
N ARG A 108 14.21 -0.06 1.30
CA ARG A 108 12.94 0.44 0.75
C ARG A 108 12.60 1.85 1.19
N ASP A 109 13.36 2.38 2.13
CA ASP A 109 13.15 3.68 2.75
C ASP A 109 14.51 4.37 2.89
N LEU A 110 14.65 5.53 2.25
CA LEU A 110 15.86 6.36 2.29
C LEU A 110 15.83 7.38 3.43
N ALA A 111 14.69 7.59 4.08
CA ALA A 111 14.56 8.55 5.17
C ALA A 111 15.07 7.98 6.51
N HIS A 112 15.07 6.67 6.68
CA HIS A 112 15.44 6.00 7.93
C HIS A 112 16.64 5.06 7.78
N VAL A 113 17.35 4.84 8.88
CA VAL A 113 18.53 3.96 8.92
C VAL A 113 18.12 2.50 8.66
N PRO A 114 18.71 1.81 7.67
CA PRO A 114 18.42 0.40 7.43
C PRO A 114 18.96 -0.47 8.58
N ILE A 115 18.14 -1.42 9.04
CA ILE A 115 18.51 -2.39 10.11
C ILE A 115 19.83 -3.12 9.77
N ALA A 116 20.08 -3.40 8.49
CA ALA A 116 21.32 -4.03 8.04
C ALA A 116 22.57 -3.21 8.40
N LEU A 117 22.52 -1.87 8.29
CA LEU A 117 23.61 -1.00 8.70
C LEU A 117 23.81 -1.04 10.21
N LEU A 118 22.73 -0.96 10.99
CA LEU A 118 22.80 -1.05 12.46
C LEU A 118 23.38 -2.38 12.92
N HIS A 119 22.99 -3.50 12.29
CA HIS A 119 23.55 -4.81 12.57
C HIS A 119 25.03 -4.90 12.18
N ALA A 120 25.41 -4.38 11.01
CA ALA A 120 26.81 -4.34 10.58
C ALA A 120 27.68 -3.56 11.58
N LEU A 121 27.21 -2.38 12.01
CA LEU A 121 27.88 -1.58 13.04
C LEU A 121 27.94 -2.30 14.38
N LYS A 122 26.87 -3.00 14.78
CA LYS A 122 26.85 -3.77 16.03
C LYS A 122 27.90 -4.89 16.04
N HIS A 123 28.12 -5.56 14.92
CA HIS A 123 28.98 -6.74 14.83
C HIS A 123 30.42 -6.38 14.45
N TYR A 124 30.60 -5.59 13.40
CA TYR A 124 31.92 -5.28 12.85
C TYR A 124 32.56 -4.05 13.48
N LYS A 125 31.78 -3.16 14.09
CA LYS A 125 32.27 -1.92 14.73
C LYS A 125 33.08 -1.01 13.79
N VAL A 126 32.91 -1.16 12.47
CA VAL A 126 33.58 -0.38 11.44
C VAL A 126 32.58 0.10 10.38
N LEU A 127 32.89 1.24 9.76
CA LEU A 127 32.20 1.73 8.55
C LEU A 127 33.11 1.61 7.34
N HIS A 128 32.52 1.58 6.16
CA HIS A 128 33.31 1.73 4.93
C HIS A 128 33.55 3.22 4.68
N GLN A 129 34.60 3.55 3.92
CA GLN A 129 34.87 4.93 3.52
C GLN A 129 33.67 5.57 2.84
N ARG A 130 32.95 4.84 1.98
CA ARG A 130 31.70 5.30 1.36
C ARG A 130 30.55 4.36 1.75
N VAL A 131 29.46 4.93 2.24
CA VAL A 131 28.26 4.18 2.59
C VAL A 131 27.11 4.66 1.72
N VAL A 132 26.53 3.75 0.94
CA VAL A 132 25.50 4.07 -0.04
C VAL A 132 24.19 3.37 0.35
N MET A 133 23.13 4.14 0.54
CA MET A 133 21.77 3.65 0.71
C MET A 133 21.10 3.61 -0.65
N MET A 134 20.81 2.41 -1.15
CA MET A 134 20.23 2.24 -2.47
C MET A 134 18.76 1.79 -2.37
N GLN A 135 17.87 2.54 -2.99
CA GLN A 135 16.45 2.22 -3.12
C GLN A 135 16.13 1.93 -4.58
N VAL A 136 15.46 0.81 -4.82
CA VAL A 136 14.99 0.42 -6.15
C VAL A 136 13.46 0.46 -6.12
N GLU A 137 12.88 1.31 -6.95
CA GLU A 137 11.45 1.53 -7.03
C GLU A 137 10.93 1.16 -8.41
N THR A 138 9.86 0.37 -8.46
CA THR A 138 9.13 0.10 -9.69
C THR A 138 7.91 1.01 -9.75
N GLN A 139 7.81 1.78 -10.81
CA GLN A 139 6.74 2.73 -11.10
C GLN A 139 5.69 2.10 -12.00
N ASP A 140 4.43 2.50 -11.85
CA ASP A 140 3.30 2.05 -12.69
C ASP A 140 3.27 2.73 -14.07
N VAL A 141 4.43 2.85 -14.72
CA VAL A 141 4.61 3.34 -16.09
C VAL A 141 5.44 2.34 -16.90
N PRO A 142 5.24 2.23 -18.23
CA PRO A 142 5.95 1.21 -19.02
C PRO A 142 7.47 1.35 -18.93
N HIS A 143 7.97 2.58 -19.14
CA HIS A 143 9.39 2.92 -19.11
C HIS A 143 9.58 4.23 -18.36
N VAL A 144 10.62 4.33 -17.55
CA VAL A 144 11.05 5.59 -16.92
C VAL A 144 12.16 6.23 -17.78
N SER A 145 12.06 7.54 -18.01
CA SER A 145 13.09 8.27 -18.77
C SER A 145 14.45 8.23 -18.06
N GLY A 146 15.54 8.26 -18.82
CA GLY A 146 16.89 8.15 -18.24
C GLY A 146 17.21 9.21 -17.19
N GLU A 147 16.68 10.42 -17.34
CA GLU A 147 16.86 11.53 -16.39
C GLU A 147 16.14 11.31 -15.05
N GLN A 148 14.99 10.64 -15.06
CA GLN A 148 14.20 10.36 -13.84
C GLN A 148 14.54 9.00 -13.22
N ARG A 149 15.35 8.20 -13.91
CA ARG A 149 15.73 6.84 -13.51
C ARG A 149 16.70 6.82 -12.35
N LEU A 150 17.52 7.85 -12.17
CA LEU A 150 18.56 7.89 -11.14
C LEU A 150 18.54 9.22 -10.41
N GLU A 151 18.40 9.17 -9.10
CA GLU A 151 18.45 10.32 -8.20
C GLU A 151 19.51 10.01 -7.13
N ILE A 152 20.51 10.89 -7.00
CA ILE A 152 21.61 10.74 -6.06
C ILE A 152 21.57 11.92 -5.08
N GLY A 153 21.62 11.63 -3.78
CA GLY A 153 21.75 12.61 -2.72
C GLY A 153 22.97 12.32 -1.84
N GLU A 154 23.52 13.34 -1.20
CA GLU A 154 24.61 13.23 -0.24
C GLU A 154 24.15 13.75 1.12
N LEU A 155 24.46 13.00 2.17
CA LEU A 155 24.07 13.31 3.56
C LEU A 155 25.26 13.78 4.42
N GLY A 156 26.47 13.82 3.84
CA GLY A 156 27.70 14.14 4.57
C GLY A 156 28.35 12.91 5.23
N LYS A 157 29.58 13.08 5.73
CA LYS A 157 30.40 12.00 6.34
C LYS A 157 30.51 10.75 5.45
N ASP A 158 30.57 10.96 4.14
CA ASP A 158 30.61 9.94 3.09
C ASP A 158 29.38 9.01 3.02
N PHE A 159 28.22 9.49 3.48
CA PHE A 159 26.93 8.84 3.28
C PHE A 159 26.24 9.37 2.03
N TYR A 160 25.78 8.46 1.19
CA TYR A 160 25.09 8.75 -0.06
C TYR A 160 23.75 8.01 -0.11
N THR A 161 22.77 8.62 -0.76
CA THR A 161 21.48 8.01 -1.08
C THR A 161 21.36 7.90 -2.60
N ILE A 162 20.91 6.76 -3.08
CA ILE A 162 20.67 6.51 -4.49
C ILE A 162 19.27 5.93 -4.64
N ARG A 163 18.41 6.62 -5.37
CA ARG A 163 17.10 6.11 -5.77
C ARG A 163 17.14 5.76 -7.26
N VAL A 164 16.85 4.51 -7.57
CA VAL A 164 16.77 4.01 -8.95
C VAL A 164 15.32 3.65 -9.25
N ARG A 165 14.75 4.24 -10.30
CA ARG A 165 13.35 4.07 -10.69
C ARG A 165 13.28 3.28 -12.00
N TYR A 166 12.45 2.25 -12.02
CA TYR A 166 12.19 1.41 -13.20
C TYR A 166 10.71 1.43 -13.53
N GLY A 167 10.36 1.43 -14.82
CA GLY A 167 9.01 1.12 -15.28
C GLY A 167 8.73 -0.39 -15.21
N PHE A 168 7.47 -0.77 -15.30
CA PHE A 168 7.08 -2.19 -15.21
C PHE A 168 7.55 -3.03 -16.41
N MET A 169 7.91 -2.41 -17.54
CA MET A 169 8.54 -3.09 -18.70
C MET A 169 10.05 -2.93 -18.74
N ASP A 170 10.66 -2.16 -17.82
CA ASP A 170 12.11 -1.99 -17.77
C ASP A 170 12.77 -3.23 -17.17
N GLN A 171 13.90 -3.64 -17.74
CA GLN A 171 14.71 -4.72 -17.18
C GLN A 171 15.66 -4.15 -16.10
N PRO A 172 15.52 -4.55 -14.82
CA PRO A 172 16.40 -4.08 -13.77
C PRO A 172 17.79 -4.75 -13.91
N ASN A 173 18.75 -4.02 -14.46
CA ASN A 173 20.16 -4.42 -14.44
C ASN A 173 20.84 -3.85 -13.18
N ILE A 174 20.71 -4.56 -12.07
CA ILE A 174 21.40 -4.25 -10.81
C ILE A 174 22.21 -5.49 -10.44
N VAL A 175 23.52 -5.32 -10.30
CA VAL A 175 24.41 -6.40 -9.88
C VAL A 175 24.06 -6.73 -8.42
N ARG A 176 23.58 -7.96 -8.17
CA ARG A 176 23.13 -8.42 -6.84
C ARG A 176 24.29 -8.73 -5.91
#